data_AF-A0A522VN29-F1
#
_entry.id   AF-A0A522VN29-F1
#
_cell.length_a   1.000
_cell.length_b   1.000
_cell.length_c   1.000
_cell.angle_alpha   90.00
_cell.angle_beta   90.00
_cell.angle_gamma   90.00
#
_symmetry.space_group_name_H-M   'P 1'
#
loop_
_entity.id
_entity.type
_entity.pdbx_description
1 polymer ?
#
loop_
_entity_poly.entity_id
_entity_poly.type
_entity_poly.pdbx_seq_one_letter_code
_entity_poly.pdbx_strand_id
1 'polypeptide(L)' 'MTQLLRGAVYRYFINLDERGCFYADVRNTRGRSIFEIKGFEIFEDGWMQHRSDLAGLKHYLVHLGLMKREQHLAMGSTA' A
#
# COMPACT_ATOMS: atom_id res chain seq x y z
N MET A 1 24.11 -10.05 19.88
CA MET A 1 23.79 -9.97 18.43
C MET A 1 22.65 -8.99 18.26
N THR A 2 22.89 -7.91 17.53
CA THR A 2 22.00 -6.74 17.43
C THR A 2 20.72 -7.14 16.71
N GLN A 3 19.60 -7.11 17.42
CA GLN A 3 18.27 -7.32 16.88
C GLN A 3 17.98 -6.18 15.90
N LEU A 4 18.12 -6.45 14.60
CA LEU A 4 17.65 -5.58 13.52
C LEU A 4 16.20 -5.22 13.85
N LEU A 5 15.97 -3.94 14.14
CA LEU A 5 14.63 -3.37 14.24
C LEU A 5 13.93 -3.71 12.94
N ARG A 6 13.11 -4.77 12.93
CA ARG A 6 12.15 -5.04 11.87
C ARG A 6 11.19 -3.86 11.90
N GLY A 7 11.53 -2.78 11.20
CA GLY A 7 10.61 -1.68 10.96
C GLY A 7 9.29 -2.28 10.50
N ALA A 8 8.17 -1.77 11.02
CA ALA A 8 6.86 -2.29 10.65
C ALA A 8 6.66 -2.11 9.13
N VAL A 9 6.74 -3.23 8.39
CA VAL A 9 6.53 -3.24 6.94
C VAL A 9 5.07 -3.54 6.68
N TYR A 10 4.36 -2.56 6.15
CA TYR A 10 3.03 -2.72 5.57
C TYR A 10 3.19 -3.29 4.17
N ARG A 11 2.21 -4.08 3.74
CA ARG A 11 2.25 -4.77 2.44
C ARG A 11 1.09 -4.34 1.57
N TYR A 12 1.39 -3.98 0.33
CA TYR A 12 0.42 -3.61 -0.68
C TYR A 12 0.18 -4.76 -1.65
N PHE A 13 -1.06 -5.18 -1.81
CA PHE A 13 -1.46 -6.29 -2.67
C PHE A 13 -2.37 -5.79 -3.78
N ILE A 14 -2.04 -6.12 -5.03
CA ILE A 14 -2.96 -5.96 -6.16
C ILE A 14 -3.74 -7.25 -6.26
N ASN A 15 -5.01 -7.20 -5.91
CA ASN A 15 -5.89 -8.37 -5.82
C ASN A 15 -6.66 -8.60 -7.13
N LEU A 16 -6.95 -7.54 -7.88
CA LEU A 16 -7.56 -7.58 -9.22
C LEU A 16 -6.98 -6.45 -10.08
N ASP A 17 -6.50 -6.79 -11.27
CA ASP A 17 -6.02 -5.84 -12.29
C ASP A 17 -6.46 -6.34 -13.67
N GLU A 18 -7.76 -6.26 -13.96
CA GLU A 18 -8.37 -6.77 -15.18
C GLU A 18 -9.39 -5.77 -15.76
N ARG A 19 -9.38 -5.57 -17.08
CA ARG A 19 -10.43 -4.89 -17.89
C ARG A 19 -11.32 -3.87 -17.15
N GLY A 20 -10.74 -2.73 -16.77
CA GLY A 20 -11.50 -1.63 -16.15
C GLY A 20 -11.94 -1.90 -14.69
N CYS A 21 -11.45 -2.97 -14.08
CA CYS A 21 -11.63 -3.32 -12.69
C CYS A 21 -10.27 -3.36 -12.01
N PHE A 22 -10.11 -2.53 -10.98
CA PHE A 22 -8.92 -2.51 -10.15
C PHE A 22 -9.33 -2.66 -8.68
N TYR A 23 -8.72 -3.62 -8.00
CA TYR A 23 -8.84 -3.79 -6.55
C TYR A 23 -7.47 -4.10 -5.96
N ALA A 24 -7.12 -3.34 -4.92
CA ALA A 24 -5.90 -3.53 -4.19
C ALA A 24 -6.11 -3.19 -2.70
N ASP A 25 -5.28 -3.73 -1.82
CA ASP A 25 -5.35 -3.43 -0.40
C ASP A 25 -3.98 -3.30 0.26
N VAL A 26 -3.92 -2.50 1.32
CA VAL A 26 -2.73 -2.34 2.16
C VAL A 26 -2.98 -3.03 3.48
N ARG A 27 -2.10 -3.97 3.84
CA ARG A 27 -2.17 -4.74 5.07
C ARG A 27 -1.09 -4.29 6.04
N ASN A 28 -1.47 -4.20 7.31
CA ASN A 28 -0.52 -3.93 8.39
C ASN A 28 0.34 -5.17 8.73
N THR A 29 1.22 -5.04 9.73
CA THR A 29 2.11 -6.13 10.18
C THR A 29 1.38 -7.36 10.74
N ARG A 30 0.09 -7.25 11.06
CA ARG A 30 -0.76 -8.36 11.49
C ARG A 30 -1.56 -8.99 10.33
N GLY A 31 -1.31 -8.56 9.09
CA GLY A 31 -2.03 -9.02 7.90
C GLY A 31 -3.45 -8.47 7.76
N ARG A 32 -3.86 -7.52 8.61
CA ARG A 32 -5.19 -6.88 8.51
C ARG A 32 -5.16 -5.77 7.47
N SER A 33 -6.12 -5.77 6.54
CA SER A 33 -6.34 -4.65 5.61
C SER A 33 -6.68 -3.38 6.40
N ILE A 34 -5.96 -2.31 6.11
CA ILE A 34 -6.13 -0.98 6.70
C ILE A 34 -6.57 0.07 5.68
N PHE A 35 -6.48 -0.25 4.39
CA PHE A 35 -6.85 0.63 3.29
C PHE A 35 -7.15 -0.20 2.05
N GLU A 36 -8.24 0.11 1.37
CA GLU A 36 -8.66 -0.54 0.13
C GLU A 36 -8.68 0.49 -0.99
N ILE A 37 -8.20 0.09 -2.17
CA ILE A 37 -8.30 0.84 -3.41
C ILE A 37 -9.30 0.09 -4.29
N LYS A 38 -10.34 0.78 -4.73
CA LYS A 38 -11.34 0.28 -5.67
C LYS A 38 -11.43 1.26 -6.83
N GLY A 39 -11.36 0.74 -8.06
CA GLY A 39 -11.35 1.58 -9.25
C GLY A 39 -10.06 2.39 -9.40
N PHE A 40 -10.15 3.54 -10.08
CA PHE A 40 -8.99 4.29 -10.56
C PHE A 40 -8.81 5.68 -9.95
N GLU A 41 -9.67 6.07 -9.00
CA GLU A 41 -9.67 7.40 -8.38
C GLU A 41 -8.30 7.80 -7.83
N ILE A 42 -7.59 6.87 -7.17
CA ILE A 42 -6.25 7.16 -6.62
C ILE A 42 -5.21 7.54 -7.68
N PHE A 43 -5.40 7.09 -8.93
CA PHE A 43 -4.55 7.47 -10.06
C PHE A 43 -5.00 8.80 -10.67
N GLU A 44 -6.31 8.97 -10.82
CA GLU A 44 -6.94 10.18 -11.38
C GLU A 44 -6.69 11.42 -10.51
N ASP A 45 -6.73 11.25 -9.19
CA ASP A 45 -6.40 12.28 -8.19
C ASP A 45 -4.89 12.59 -8.12
N GLY A 46 -4.07 11.81 -8.83
CA GLY A 46 -2.62 12.02 -8.91
C GLY A 46 -1.83 11.56 -7.68
N TRP A 47 -2.44 10.84 -6.75
CA TRP A 47 -1.72 10.26 -5.61
C TRP A 47 -0.79 9.14 -6.03
N MET A 48 -1.20 8.29 -6.98
CA MET A 48 -0.37 7.25 -7.59
C MET A 48 -0.23 7.50 -9.10
N GLN A 49 0.98 7.42 -9.65
CA GLN A 49 1.19 7.56 -11.10
C GLN A 49 0.88 6.28 -11.89
N HIS A 50 1.00 5.12 -11.24
CA HIS A 50 0.70 3.80 -11.81
C HIS A 50 0.49 2.77 -10.68
N ARG A 51 -0.07 1.60 -10.97
CA ARG A 51 -0.43 0.57 -9.96
C ARG A 51 0.68 0.18 -8.98
N SER A 52 1.95 0.26 -9.37
CA SER A 52 3.10 -0.10 -8.51
C SER A 52 3.75 1.11 -7.83
N ASP A 53 3.11 2.28 -7.83
CA ASP A 53 3.66 3.51 -7.23
C ASP A 53 3.54 3.48 -5.71
N LEU A 54 4.47 2.76 -5.07
CA LEU A 54 4.53 2.66 -3.61
C LEU A 54 4.87 3.99 -2.94
N ALA A 55 5.58 4.90 -3.62
CA ALA A 55 5.95 6.19 -3.06
C ALA A 55 4.72 7.09 -2.94
N GLY A 56 3.94 7.19 -4.01
CA GLY A 56 2.66 7.89 -4.05
C GLY A 56 1.65 7.31 -3.06
N LEU A 57 1.48 5.98 -3.07
CA LEU A 57 0.60 5.29 -2.13
C LEU A 57 1.02 5.53 -0.67
N LYS A 58 2.32 5.43 -0.35
CA LYS A 58 2.81 5.72 1.00
C LYS A 58 2.54 7.17 1.40
N HIS A 59 2.76 8.12 0.50
CA HIS A 59 2.49 9.54 0.77
C HIS A 59 1.01 9.76 1.12
N TYR A 60 0.11 9.12 0.37
CA TYR A 60 -1.33 9.19 0.63
C TYR A 60 -1.72 8.53 1.97
N LEU A 61 -1.20 7.35 2.28
CA LEU A 61 -1.47 6.68 3.57
C LEU A 61 -0.97 7.47 4.78
N VAL A 62 0.15 8.19 4.63
CA VAL A 62 0.64 9.12 5.65
C VAL A 62 -0.28 10.33 5.77
N HIS A 63 -0.72 10.90 4.64
CA HIS A 63 -1.68 12.00 4.61
C HIS A 63 -2.99 11.65 5.35
N LEU A 64 -3.48 10.42 5.16
CA LEU A 64 -4.67 9.91 5.85
C LEU A 64 -4.44 9.52 7.33
N GLY A 65 -3.20 9.53 7.83
CA GLY A 65 -2.86 9.10 9.19
C GLY A 65 -2.89 7.58 9.41
N LEU A 66 -2.94 6.78 8.34
CA LEU A 66 -2.95 5.32 8.38
C LEU A 66 -1.54 4.71 8.48
N MET A 67 -0.52 5.48 8.08
CA MET A 67 0.90 5.14 8.22
C MET A 67 1.71 6.32 8.76
N LYS A 68 2.82 6.03 9.43
CA LYS A 68 3.85 7.00 9.82
C LYS A 68 4.94 7.07 8.75
N ARG A 69 5.64 8.21 8.67
CA ARG A 69 6.69 8.46 7.66
C ARG A 69 7.84 7.46 7.74
N GLU A 70 8.15 6.98 8.94
CA GLU A 70 9.24 6.04 9.25
C GLU A 70 8.84 4.58 8.97
N GLN A 71 7.55 4.31 8.79
CA GLN A 71 7.07 2.97 8.42
C GLN A 71 7.32 2.70 6.95
N HIS A 72 7.51 1.43 6.61
CA HIS A 72 7.83 1.02 5.25
C HIS A 72 6.62 0.39 4.57
N LEU A 73 6.46 0.67 3.29
CA LEU A 73 5.48 0.03 2.42
C LEU A 73 6.25 -0.77 1.37
N ALA A 74 5.85 -2.01 1.16
CA ALA A 74 6.43 -2.89 0.14
C ALA A 74 5.31 -3.65 -0.58
N MET A 75 5.60 -4.18 -1.76
CA MET A 75 4.70 -5.14 -2.42
C MET A 75 4.50 -6.36 -1.51
N GLY A 76 3.27 -6.84 -1.43
CA GLY A 76 2.95 -8.17 -0.97
C GLY A 76 3.23 -9.18 -2.08
N SER A 77 3.78 -10.33 -1.72
CA SER A 77 3.85 -11.48 -2.61
C SER A 77 2.56 -12.29 -2.44
N THR A 78 1.85 -12.54 -3.53
CA THR A 78 0.84 -13.59 -3.57
C THR A 78 1.56 -14.94 -3.50
N ALA A 79 1.14 -15.80 -2.58
CA ALA A 79 1.65 -17.17 -2.48
C ALA A 79 1.17 -18.01 -3.69
#